data_AF-A0A382U8E8-F1
#
_entry.id   AF-A0A382U8E8-F1
#
_cell.length_a   1.000
_cell.length_b   1.000
_cell.length_c   1.000
_cell.angle_alpha   90.00
_cell.angle_beta   90.00
_cell.angle_gamma   90.00
#
_symmetry.space_group_name_H-M   'P 1'
#
loop_
_entity.id
_entity.type
_entity.pdbx_description
1 polymer ?
#
loop_
_entity_poly.entity_id
_entity_poly.type
_entity_poly.pdbx_seq_one_letter_code
_entity_poly.pdbx_strand_id
1 'polypeptide(L)' 'MVRIRASQVFTHSIEDAVAAKKALDADEPFNEVVKKYSTCPSKQQGGDLGWMPEEAALSLMGEKITKE' A
#
# COMPACT_ATOMS: atom_id res chain seq x y z
N MET A 1 -5.48 -3.35 -22.34
CA MET A 1 -5.19 -2.23 -21.42
C MET A 1 -4.90 -2.83 -20.06
N VAL A 2 -3.67 -2.69 -19.55
CA VAL A 2 -3.31 -3.22 -18.23
C VAL A 2 -3.91 -2.30 -17.16
N ARG A 3 -4.51 -2.89 -16.13
CA ARG A 3 -4.95 -2.18 -14.93
C ARG A 3 -4.23 -2.80 -13.75
N ILE A 4 -3.78 -1.96 -12.83
CA ILE A 4 -3.07 -2.37 -11.62
C ILE A 4 -3.98 -2.10 -10.43
N ARG A 5 -4.12 -3.07 -9.54
CA ARG A 5 -4.74 -2.86 -8.22
C ARG A 5 -3.64 -2.78 -7.18
N ALA A 6 -3.66 -1.73 -6.38
CA ALA A 6 -2.64 -1.47 -5.37
C ALA A 6 -3.29 -1.24 -4.01
N SER A 7 -2.58 -1.64 -2.96
CA SER A 7 -2.93 -1.31 -1.58
C SER A 7 -1.73 -0.69 -0.89
N GLN A 8 -1.96 0.29 -0.02
CA GLN A 8 -0.90 1.01 0.68
C GLN A 8 -1.16 1.13 2.18
N VAL A 9 -0.07 1.12 2.96
CA VAL A 9 -0.05 1.60 4.34
C VAL A 9 0.53 3.02 4.30
N PHE A 10 -0.30 4.02 4.54
CA PHE A 10 0.15 5.42 4.60
C PHE A 10 0.13 5.92 6.04
N THR A 11 1.26 6.45 6.52
CA THR A 11 1.42 7.09 7.84
C THR A 11 2.31 8.33 7.72
N HIS A 12 2.14 9.29 8.63
CA HIS A 12 2.97 10.49 8.71
C HIS A 12 4.20 10.30 9.61
N SER A 13 4.33 9.16 10.29
CA SER A 13 5.45 8.86 11.19
C SER A 13 6.37 7.81 10.58
N ILE A 14 7.68 8.08 10.58
CA ILE A 14 8.70 7.11 10.18
C ILE A 14 8.69 5.92 11.13
N GLU A 15 8.45 6.14 12.42
CA GLU A 15 8.40 5.07 13.43
C GLU A 15 7.25 4.09 13.14
N ASP A 16 6.08 4.61 12.78
CA ASP A 16 4.93 3.79 12.38
C ASP A 16 5.19 3.05 11.07
N ALA A 17 5.88 3.67 10.11
CA ALA A 17 6.25 3.02 8.86
C ALA A 17 7.22 1.85 9.10
N VAL A 18 8.19 2.04 9.98
CA VAL A 18 9.13 0.99 10.40
C VAL A 18 8.41 -0.13 11.15
N ALA A 19 7.48 0.21 12.06
CA ALA A 19 6.68 -0.77 12.79
C ALA A 19 5.77 -1.57 11.86
N ALA A 20 5.10 -0.90 10.91
CA ALA A 20 4.29 -1.54 9.88
C ALA A 20 5.10 -2.52 9.03
N LYS A 21 6.30 -2.10 8.59
CA LYS A 21 7.20 -2.97 7.84
C LYS A 21 7.61 -4.20 8.66
N LYS A 22 8.00 -4.04 9.92
CA LYS A 22 8.35 -5.15 10.82
C LYS A 22 7.19 -6.13 11.01
N ALA A 23 5.96 -5.63 11.10
CA ALA A 23 4.77 -6.47 11.20
C ALA A 23 4.55 -7.29 9.91
N LEU A 24 4.70 -6.67 8.74
CA LEU A 24 4.61 -7.37 7.45
C LEU A 24 5.72 -8.41 7.28
N ASP A 25 6.95 -8.09 7.69
CA ASP A 25 8.09 -9.01 7.68
C ASP A 25 7.89 -10.20 8.64
N ALA A 26 6.98 -10.07 9.61
CA ALA A 26 6.58 -11.11 10.56
C ALA A 26 5.32 -11.87 10.13
N ASP A 27 4.94 -11.81 8.85
CA ASP A 27 3.74 -12.43 8.27
C ASP A 27 2.41 -11.93 8.89
N GLU A 28 2.41 -10.74 9.52
CA GLU A 28 1.16 -10.15 9.97
C GLU A 28 0.27 -9.80 8.75
N PRO A 29 -1.03 -10.15 8.76
CA PRO A 29 -1.93 -9.85 7.66
C PRO A 29 -1.93 -8.36 7.30
N PHE A 30 -1.76 -8.05 6.01
CA PHE A 30 -1.65 -6.67 5.52
C PHE A 30 -2.82 -5.77 5.96
N ASN A 31 -4.03 -6.32 6.00
CA ASN A 31 -5.23 -5.60 6.45
C ASN A 31 -5.14 -5.20 7.94
N GLU A 32 -4.55 -6.02 8.81
CA GLU A 32 -4.33 -5.72 10.22
C GLU A 32 -3.24 -4.66 10.38
N VAL A 33 -2.17 -4.74 9.59
CA VAL A 33 -1.11 -3.71 9.55
C VAL A 33 -1.69 -2.36 9.11
N VAL A 34 -2.51 -2.32 8.06
CA VAL A 34 -3.20 -1.09 7.64
C VAL A 34 -4.11 -0.54 8.74
N LYS A 35 -4.89 -1.41 9.41
CA LYS A 35 -5.75 -1.02 10.53
C LYS A 35 -4.97 -0.47 11.72
N LYS A 36 -3.75 -0.94 11.96
CA LYS A 36 -2.91 -0.46 13.06
C LYS A 36 -2.24 0.86 12.70
N TYR A 37 -1.54 0.91 11.56
CA TYR A 37 -0.58 1.97 11.28
C TYR A 37 -1.03 2.98 10.23
N SER A 38 -2.02 2.69 9.39
CA SER A 38 -2.43 3.67 8.38
C SER A 38 -3.30 4.79 8.95
N THR A 39 -3.07 6.01 8.49
CA THR A 39 -3.81 7.23 8.82
C THR A 39 -4.73 7.72 7.68
N CYS A 40 -4.64 7.12 6.50
CA CYS A 40 -5.44 7.51 5.34
C CYS A 40 -6.90 7.04 5.48
N PRO A 41 -7.92 7.76 4.97
CA PRO A 41 -9.31 7.29 4.97
C PRO A 41 -9.52 5.95 4.27
N SER A 42 -8.64 5.60 3.31
CA SER A 42 -8.63 4.29 2.63
C SER A 42 -8.36 3.10 3.58
N LYS A 43 -7.93 3.35 4.82
CA LYS A 43 -7.85 2.36 5.91
C LYS A 43 -9.14 1.56 6.09
N GLN A 44 -10.30 2.20 5.87
CA GLN A 44 -11.60 1.52 5.97
C GLN A 44 -11.78 0.39 4.94
N GLN A 45 -11.02 0.42 3.84
CA GLN A 45 -11.00 -0.63 2.81
C GLN A 45 -9.69 -1.43 2.84
N GLY A 46 -9.00 -1.46 3.99
CA GLY A 46 -7.74 -2.20 4.12
C GLY A 46 -6.60 -1.59 3.29
N GLY A 47 -6.66 -0.28 3.01
CA GLY A 47 -5.61 0.43 2.28
C GLY A 47 -5.70 0.25 0.78
N ASP A 48 -6.76 -0.37 0.28
CA ASP A 48 -7.02 -0.55 -1.14
C ASP A 48 -7.24 0.80 -1.84
N LEU A 49 -6.47 1.04 -2.90
CA LEU A 49 -6.59 2.21 -3.76
C LEU A 49 -7.44 1.92 -5.01
N GLY A 50 -7.85 0.67 -5.19
CA GLY A 50 -8.63 0.22 -6.34
C GLY A 50 -7.80 0.05 -7.61
N TRP A 51 -8.50 -0.07 -8.74
CA TRP A 51 -7.90 -0.33 -10.06
C TRP A 51 -7.54 0.97 -10.78
N MET A 52 -6.25 1.16 -11.03
CA MET A 52 -5.71 2.32 -11.73
C MET A 52 -4.99 1.92 -13.03
N PRO A 53 -4.86 2.84 -14.00
CA PRO A 53 -4.03 2.61 -15.18
C PRO A 53 -2.55 2.48 -14.78
N GLU A 54 -1.75 1.84 -15.63
CA GLU A 54 -0.33 1.62 -15.35
C GLU A 54 0.45 2.92 -15.15
N GLU A 55 0.17 4.00 -15.91
CA GLU A 55 0.81 5.30 -15.67
C GLU A 55 0.55 5.87 -14.26
N ALA A 56 -0.65 5.65 -13.72
CA ALA A 56 -0.96 6.08 -12.35
C ALA A 56 -0.21 5.24 -11.32
N ALA A 57 -0.10 3.91 -11.54
CA ALA A 57 0.69 3.03 -10.68
C ALA A 57 2.19 3.37 -10.74
N LEU A 58 2.72 3.67 -11.93
CA LEU A 58 4.10 4.11 -12.13
C LEU A 58 4.38 5.42 -11.38
N SER A 59 3.46 6.39 -11.44
CA SER A 59 3.58 7.66 -10.70
C SER A 59 3.57 7.47 -9.19
N LEU A 60 2.86 6.45 -8.70
CA LEU A 60 2.74 6.15 -7.27
C LEU A 60 3.93 5.35 -6.74
N MET A 61 4.33 4.30 -7.45
CA MET A 61 5.35 3.34 -6.99
C MET A 61 6.75 3.66 -7.50
N GLY A 62 6.89 4.51 -8.52
CA GLY A 62 8.17 4.86 -9.13
C GLY A 62 8.77 3.78 -10.03
N GLU A 63 8.08 2.65 -10.21
CA GLU A 63 8.54 1.51 -11.02
C GLU A 63 7.41 0.97 -11.91
N LYS A 64 7.78 0.44 -13.09
CA LYS A 64 6.84 -0.27 -13.96
C LYS A 64 6.50 -1.62 -13.35
N ILE A 65 5.20 -1.92 -13.26
CA ILE A 65 4.70 -3.17 -12.69
C ILE A 65 4.74 -4.30 -13.72
N THR A 66 4.47 -4.01 -15.00
CA THR A 66 4.61 -5.01 -16.06
C THR A 66 6.05 -5.08 -16.56
N LYS A 67 6.55 -6.31 -16.72
CA LYS A 67 7.82 -6.59 -17.41
C LYS A 67 7.50 -6.73 -18.90
N GLU A 68 8.32 -6.11 -19.75
CA GLU A 68 8.28 -6.30 -21.21
C GLU A 68 8.53 -7.76 -21.61
#